data_AF-A0A0R2HWD3-F1
#
_entry.id   AF-A0A0R2HWD3-F1
#
_cell.length_a   1.000
_cell.length_b   1.000
_cell.length_c   1.000
_cell.angle_alpha   90.00
_cell.angle_beta   90.00
_cell.angle_gamma   90.00
#
_symmetry.space_group_name_H-M   'P 1'
#
loop_
_entity.id
_entity.type
_entity.pdbx_description
1 polymer ?
#
loop_
_entity_poly.entity_id
_entity_poly.type
_entity_poly.pdbx_seq_one_letter_code
_entity_poly.pdbx_strand_id
1 'polypeptide(L)'
;MEDIKKLAKQDYLNGLKQKDICQKYDVPLNTLKSWIQRGKWAQEKNAPKKNKGAPVGNQNAKGFGAPKGNKNALNNDGGAPRNNKNVLRTGEHETIMWDFLSDDERSLFGSMDDELKGNAPLKNNKML
;
A
#
# COMPACT_ATOMS: atom_id res chain seq x y z
N MET A 1 -52.18 -13.08 -9.19
CA MET A 1 -50.82 -13.27 -9.72
C MET A 1 -49.91 -13.42 -8.53
N GLU A 2 -49.43 -14.64 -8.27
CA GLU A 2 -48.35 -14.82 -7.32
C GLU A 2 -47.14 -14.00 -7.76
N ASP A 3 -46.55 -13.29 -6.81
CA ASP A 3 -45.40 -12.45 -7.06
C ASP A 3 -44.21 -13.36 -7.37
N ILE A 4 -43.90 -13.54 -8.67
CA ILE A 4 -42.80 -14.39 -9.19
C ILE A 4 -41.50 -14.12 -8.40
N LYS A 5 -41.29 -12.88 -7.98
CA LYS A 5 -40.17 -12.45 -7.17
C LYS A 5 -40.10 -13.15 -5.81
N LYS A 6 -41.24 -13.37 -5.13
CA LYS A 6 -41.31 -14.10 -3.85
C LYS A 6 -40.97 -15.57 -4.03
N LEU A 7 -41.51 -16.22 -5.06
CA LEU A 7 -41.22 -17.63 -5.37
C LEU A 7 -39.73 -17.81 -5.73
N ALA A 8 -39.19 -16.95 -6.60
CA ALA A 8 -37.77 -16.95 -6.94
C ALA A 8 -36.86 -16.72 -5.73
N LYS A 9 -37.28 -15.87 -4.76
CA LYS A 9 -36.56 -15.66 -3.51
C LYS A 9 -36.50 -16.93 -2.68
N GLN A 10 -37.62 -17.64 -2.54
CA GLN A 10 -37.70 -18.88 -1.76
C GLN A 10 -36.79 -19.96 -2.37
N ASP A 11 -36.87 -20.16 -3.69
CA ASP A 11 -36.00 -21.12 -4.39
C ASP A 11 -34.50 -20.76 -4.26
N TYR A 12 -34.17 -19.47 -4.33
CA TYR A 12 -32.79 -18.99 -4.14
C TYR A 12 -32.24 -19.26 -2.73
N LEU A 13 -33.08 -19.03 -1.70
CA LEU A 13 -32.73 -19.29 -0.29
C LEU A 13 -32.60 -20.79 -0.01
N ASN A 14 -33.45 -21.62 -0.63
CA ASN A 14 -33.36 -23.08 -0.61
C ASN A 14 -32.11 -23.63 -1.32
N GLY A 15 -31.35 -22.77 -2.01
CA GLY A 15 -30.07 -23.11 -2.61
C GLY A 15 -30.13 -23.55 -4.07
N LEU A 16 -31.27 -23.42 -4.76
CA LEU A 16 -31.33 -23.65 -6.21
C LEU A 16 -30.33 -22.75 -6.95
N LYS A 17 -29.80 -23.26 -8.06
CA LYS A 17 -28.92 -22.48 -8.93
C LYS A 17 -29.74 -21.39 -9.62
N GLN A 18 -29.13 -20.22 -9.78
CA GLN A 18 -29.78 -19.08 -10.44
C GLN A 18 -30.26 -19.43 -11.86
N LYS A 19 -29.53 -20.28 -12.59
CA LYS A 19 -29.92 -20.73 -13.94
C LYS A 19 -31.26 -21.48 -13.95
N ASP A 20 -31.44 -22.39 -12.99
CA ASP A 20 -32.64 -23.22 -12.89
C ASP A 20 -33.84 -22.36 -12.49
N ILE A 21 -33.65 -21.37 -11.61
CA ILE A 21 -34.67 -20.39 -11.23
C ILE A 21 -35.08 -19.54 -12.44
N CYS A 22 -34.11 -19.12 -13.27
CA CYS A 22 -34.40 -18.35 -14.48
C CYS A 22 -35.24 -19.17 -15.47
N GLN A 23 -34.90 -20.44 -15.68
CA GLN A 23 -35.67 -21.34 -16.56
C GLN A 23 -37.07 -21.63 -16.03
N LYS A 24 -37.24 -21.83 -14.72
CA LYS A 24 -38.52 -22.16 -14.09
C LYS A 24 -39.55 -21.01 -14.19
N TYR A 25 -39.09 -19.77 -14.08
CA TYR A 25 -39.96 -18.59 -14.06
C TYR A 25 -39.87 -17.73 -15.33
N ASP A 26 -39.13 -18.18 -16.34
CA ASP A 26 -38.82 -17.42 -17.57
C ASP A 26 -38.29 -16.00 -17.29
N VAL A 27 -37.43 -15.88 -16.27
CA VAL A 27 -36.85 -14.60 -15.85
C VAL A 27 -35.43 -14.48 -16.39
N PRO A 28 -35.06 -13.36 -17.06
CA PRO A 28 -33.69 -13.13 -17.46
C PRO A 28 -32.73 -13.13 -16.27
N LEU A 29 -31.55 -13.73 -16.44
CA LEU A 29 -30.55 -13.84 -15.38
C LEU A 29 -30.18 -12.48 -14.75
N ASN A 30 -30.17 -11.42 -15.55
CA ASN A 30 -29.88 -10.06 -15.08
C ASN A 30 -30.98 -9.52 -14.14
N THR A 31 -32.24 -9.85 -14.40
CA THR A 31 -33.38 -9.49 -13.55
C THR A 31 -33.27 -10.19 -12.19
N LEU A 32 -32.99 -11.51 -12.21
CA LEU A 32 -32.81 -12.28 -10.98
C LEU A 32 -31.63 -11.74 -10.14
N LYS A 33 -30.48 -11.47 -10.78
CA LYS A 33 -29.32 -10.86 -10.12
C LYS A 33 -29.65 -9.50 -9.51
N SER A 34 -30.41 -8.67 -10.22
CA SER A 34 -30.85 -7.37 -9.73
C SER A 34 -31.75 -7.50 -8.50
N TRP A 35 -32.66 -8.48 -8.46
CA TRP A 35 -33.47 -8.75 -7.27
C TRP A 35 -32.64 -9.23 -6.08
N ILE A 36 -31.70 -10.15 -6.31
CA ILE A 36 -30.78 -10.65 -5.27
C ILE A 36 -29.98 -9.48 -4.65
N GLN A 37 -29.46 -8.58 -5.50
CA GLN A 37 -28.65 -7.44 -5.07
C GLN A 37 -29.48 -6.40 -4.30
N ARG A 38 -30.58 -5.91 -4.90
CA ARG A 38 -31.43 -4.87 -4.28
C ARG A 38 -32.12 -5.37 -3.02
N GLY A 39 -32.52 -6.64 -3.02
CA GLY A 39 -33.19 -7.29 -1.90
C GLY A 39 -32.24 -7.86 -0.84
N LYS A 40 -30.92 -7.77 -1.03
CA LYS A 40 -29.90 -8.33 -0.13
C LYS A 40 -30.09 -9.82 0.20
N TRP A 41 -30.66 -10.60 -0.71
CA TRP A 41 -30.99 -12.02 -0.47
C TRP A 41 -29.75 -12.87 -0.18
N ALA A 42 -28.57 -12.46 -0.68
CA ALA A 42 -27.30 -13.13 -0.40
C ALA A 42 -26.90 -13.08 1.09
N GLN A 43 -27.39 -12.10 1.86
CA GLN A 43 -27.16 -12.00 3.30
C GLN A 43 -28.13 -12.87 4.11
N GLU A 44 -29.34 -13.05 3.59
CA GLU A 44 -30.37 -13.92 4.18
C GLU A 44 -30.07 -15.40 3.93
N LYS A 45 -29.32 -15.70 2.87
CA LYS A 45 -28.79 -17.04 2.65
C LYS A 45 -27.80 -17.35 3.77
N ASN A 46 -28.06 -18.42 4.53
CA ASN A 46 -27.16 -18.97 5.57
C ASN A 46 -25.85 -19.52 4.97
N ALA A 47 -25.13 -18.69 4.22
CA ALA A 47 -23.82 -19.02 3.69
C ALA A 47 -22.81 -18.91 4.84
N PRO A 48 -21.89 -19.89 4.98
CA PRO A 48 -20.84 -19.80 5.97
C PRO A 48 -20.03 -18.52 5.72
N LYS A 49 -19.88 -17.69 6.76
CA LYS A 49 -19.03 -16.51 6.70
C LYS A 49 -17.63 -16.97 6.29
N LYS A 50 -17.12 -16.47 5.16
CA LYS A 50 -15.72 -16.69 4.78
C LYS A 50 -14.89 -16.01 5.86
N ASN A 51 -14.24 -16.78 6.73
CA ASN A 51 -13.30 -16.23 7.70
C ASN A 51 -12.24 -15.44 6.91
N LYS A 52 -12.12 -14.14 7.18
CA LYS A 52 -11.05 -13.31 6.62
C LYS A 52 -9.76 -13.74 7.29
N GLY A 53 -8.88 -14.37 6.54
CA GLY A 53 -7.58 -14.80 7.03
C GLY A 53 -7.08 -16.05 6.31
N ALA A 54 -5.82 -16.38 6.56
CA ALA A 54 -5.30 -17.68 6.19
C ALA A 54 -6.09 -18.80 6.93
N PRO A 55 -6.22 -19.99 6.32
CA PRO A 55 -6.77 -21.15 7.01
C PRO A 55 -6.12 -21.37 8.38
N VAL A 56 -6.89 -21.83 9.35
CA VAL A 56 -6.39 -22.17 10.69
C VAL A 56 -5.26 -23.20 10.53
N GLY A 57 -4.07 -22.88 11.05
CA GLY A 57 -2.88 -23.73 10.95
C GLY A 57 -1.93 -23.41 9.79
N ASN A 58 -2.24 -22.42 8.94
CA ASN A 58 -1.31 -22.01 7.87
C ASN A 58 0.00 -21.44 8.44
N GLN A 59 1.10 -22.18 8.30
CA GLN A 59 2.43 -21.78 8.77
C GLN A 59 2.97 -20.55 8.02
N ASN A 60 2.55 -20.33 6.77
CA ASN A 60 2.96 -19.17 5.97
C ASN A 60 2.36 -17.86 6.51
N ALA A 61 1.32 -17.94 7.35
CA ALA A 61 0.68 -16.79 7.98
C ALA A 61 1.25 -16.43 9.36
N LYS A 62 2.21 -17.21 9.89
CA LYS A 62 2.85 -16.93 11.19
C LYS A 62 3.71 -15.65 11.21
N GLY A 63 3.91 -15.03 10.05
CA GLY A 63 4.76 -13.85 9.90
C GLY A 63 6.24 -14.25 9.87
N PHE A 64 6.96 -13.70 8.89
CA PHE A 64 8.42 -13.82 8.82
C PHE A 64 9.04 -12.72 9.68
N GLY A 65 8.99 -12.90 11.00
CA GLY A 65 9.80 -12.10 11.91
C GLY A 65 11.28 -12.45 11.76
N ALA A 66 12.16 -11.55 12.23
CA ALA A 66 13.57 -11.89 12.37
C ALA A 66 13.71 -13.22 13.15
N PRO A 67 14.60 -14.14 12.73
CA PRO A 67 14.82 -15.40 13.44
C PRO A 67 15.05 -15.16 14.93
N LYS A 68 14.52 -16.06 15.77
CA LYS A 68 14.68 -15.98 17.23
C LYS A 68 16.18 -15.99 17.55
N GLY A 69 16.66 -14.94 18.23
CA GLY A 69 18.09 -14.79 18.55
C GLY A 69 18.93 -14.08 17.48
N ASN A 70 18.31 -13.44 16.48
CA ASN A 70 19.03 -12.58 15.55
C ASN A 70 19.77 -11.45 16.29
N LYS A 71 21.11 -11.45 16.19
CA LYS A 71 21.99 -10.43 16.80
C LYS A 71 22.35 -9.29 15.84
N ASN A 72 21.87 -9.30 14.60
CA ASN A 72 22.21 -8.26 13.61
C ASN A 72 21.68 -6.87 13.98
N ALA A 73 20.65 -6.80 14.84
CA ALA A 73 20.13 -5.54 15.39
C ALA A 73 20.60 -5.29 16.84
N LEU A 74 21.44 -6.17 17.40
CA LEU A 74 22.02 -5.97 18.74
C LEU A 74 22.95 -4.75 18.63
N ASN A 75 22.59 -3.64 19.28
CA ASN A 75 23.24 -2.32 19.21
C ASN A 75 22.89 -1.44 17.99
N ASN A 76 21.81 -1.72 17.27
CA ASN A 76 21.24 -0.75 16.35
C ASN A 76 19.93 -0.21 16.95
N ASP A 77 19.84 1.10 17.14
CA ASP A 77 18.64 1.79 17.66
C ASP A 77 17.46 1.77 16.68
N GLY A 78 17.65 1.19 15.49
CA GLY A 78 16.67 1.16 14.42
C GLY A 78 16.66 2.47 13.64
N GLY A 79 16.24 2.38 12.38
CA GLY A 79 16.21 3.53 11.48
C GLY A 79 17.54 3.79 10.77
N ALA A 80 17.59 4.93 10.09
CA ALA A 80 18.76 5.34 9.33
C ALA A 80 19.90 5.75 10.29
N PRO A 81 21.17 5.45 9.97
CA PRO A 81 22.31 5.93 10.74
C PRO A 81 22.26 7.45 10.95
N ARG A 82 22.79 7.93 12.09
CA ARG A 82 22.93 9.37 12.34
C ARG A 82 23.72 9.99 11.19
N ASN A 83 23.21 11.08 10.62
CA ASN A 83 23.74 11.76 9.42
C ASN A 83 23.57 10.98 8.10
N ASN A 84 22.62 10.05 7.99
CA ASN A 84 22.28 9.47 6.70
C ASN A 84 21.65 10.53 5.76
N LYS A 85 22.41 10.91 4.73
CA LYS A 85 22.02 11.89 3.73
C LYS A 85 21.17 11.32 2.59
N ASN A 86 20.82 10.02 2.62
CA ASN A 86 19.95 9.38 1.62
C ASN A 86 18.53 10.00 1.55
N VAL A 87 18.15 10.85 2.52
CA VAL A 87 16.88 11.61 2.50
C VAL A 87 16.93 12.82 1.55
N LEU A 88 18.13 13.30 1.19
CA LEU A 88 18.31 14.38 0.22
C LEU A 88 17.94 13.84 -1.17
N ARG A 89 16.72 14.17 -1.62
CA ARG A 89 16.17 13.72 -2.89
C ARG A 89 16.71 14.49 -4.09
N THR A 90 17.28 15.67 -3.86
CA THR A 90 17.94 16.43 -4.90
C THR A 90 19.36 15.90 -5.04
N GLY A 91 19.75 15.50 -6.25
CA GLY A 91 21.14 15.23 -6.60
C GLY A 91 22.00 16.49 -6.65
N GLU A 92 21.57 17.55 -5.96
CA GLU A 92 22.29 18.80 -5.83
C GLU A 92 23.57 18.50 -5.06
N HIS A 93 24.70 18.77 -5.69
CA HIS A 93 26.00 18.52 -5.09
C HIS A 93 26.12 19.37 -3.82
N GLU A 94 26.17 18.74 -2.66
CA GLU A 94 26.54 19.38 -1.39
C GLU A 94 27.98 19.93 -1.40
N THR A 95 28.70 19.82 -2.52
CA THR A 95 30.07 20.27 -2.71
C THR A 95 30.06 21.48 -3.61
N ILE A 96 30.51 22.62 -3.07
CA ILE A 96 30.69 23.84 -3.84
C ILE A 96 32.07 23.79 -4.48
N MET A 97 32.09 23.91 -5.81
CA MET A 97 33.33 23.98 -6.58
C MET A 97 33.81 25.43 -6.57
N TRP A 98 34.75 25.74 -5.67
CA TRP A 98 35.21 27.10 -5.43
C TRP A 98 35.73 27.77 -6.71
N ASP A 99 36.38 26.99 -7.57
CA ASP A 99 36.96 27.46 -8.83
C ASP A 99 35.94 27.88 -9.90
N PHE A 100 34.69 27.40 -9.82
CA PHE A 100 33.63 27.79 -10.75
C PHE A 100 32.80 28.98 -10.27
N LEU A 101 32.96 29.40 -9.01
CA LEU A 101 32.34 30.63 -8.51
C LEU A 101 33.09 31.85 -9.02
N SER A 102 32.36 32.83 -9.53
CA SER A 102 32.86 34.17 -9.83
C SER A 102 33.29 34.91 -8.55
N ASP A 103 34.09 35.97 -8.70
CA ASP A 103 34.59 36.74 -7.55
C ASP A 103 33.45 37.34 -6.71
N ASP A 104 32.37 37.78 -7.37
CA ASP A 104 31.16 38.28 -6.72
C ASP A 104 30.45 37.17 -5.92
N GLU A 105 30.33 35.97 -6.49
CA GLU A 105 29.72 34.82 -5.81
C GLU A 105 30.57 34.31 -4.64
N ARG A 106 31.90 34.35 -4.76
CA ARG A 106 32.84 34.03 -3.67
C ARG A 106 32.70 35.03 -2.53
N SER A 107 32.57 36.31 -2.84
CA SER A 107 32.38 37.37 -1.86
C SER A 107 31.04 37.21 -1.13
N LEU A 108 29.96 36.97 -1.88
CA LEU A 108 28.64 36.69 -1.34
C LEU A 108 28.67 35.48 -0.42
N PHE A 109 29.27 34.37 -0.84
CA PHE A 109 29.41 33.18 -0.01
C PHE A 109 30.26 33.43 1.24
N GLY A 110 31.35 34.21 1.15
CA GLY A 110 32.19 34.58 2.29
C GLY A 110 31.44 35.39 3.34
N SER A 111 30.51 36.25 2.93
CA SER A 111 29.72 37.13 3.79
C SER A 111 28.50 36.47 4.47
N MET A 112 28.15 35.23 4.10
CA MET A 112 27.01 34.53 4.71
C MET A 112 27.28 34.12 6.15
N ASP A 113 26.22 33.91 6.94
CA ASP A 113 26.33 33.30 8.27
C ASP A 113 26.64 31.80 8.15
N ASP A 114 27.50 31.29 9.03
CA ASP A 114 27.96 29.88 8.99
C ASP A 114 26.81 28.88 9.20
N GLU A 115 25.74 29.29 9.89
CA GLU A 115 24.52 28.50 10.04
C GLU A 115 23.76 28.33 8.71
N LEU A 116 23.85 29.31 7.81
CA LEU A 116 23.22 29.28 6.48
C LEU A 116 24.12 28.63 5.41
N LYS A 117 25.45 28.70 5.56
CA LYS A 117 26.40 28.02 4.65
C LYS A 117 26.29 26.50 4.72
N GLY A 118 25.86 25.98 5.86
CA GLY A 118 25.88 24.54 6.14
C GLY A 118 27.30 23.96 6.09
N ASN A 119 27.42 22.63 6.22
CA ASN A 119 28.72 21.94 6.23
C ASN A 119 29.14 21.45 4.83
N ALA A 120 28.77 22.19 3.78
CA ALA A 120 29.11 21.85 2.40
C ALA A 120 30.65 21.90 2.21
N PRO A 121 31.32 20.79 1.85
CA PRO A 121 32.76 20.83 1.59
C PRO A 121 33.07 21.71 0.36
N LEU A 122 33.96 22.67 0.53
CA LEU A 122 34.58 23.41 -0.58
C LEU A 122 35.67 22.53 -1.20
N LYS A 123 35.64 22.36 -2.53
CA LYS A 123 36.72 21.68 -3.26
C LYS A 123 37.33 22.59 -4.30
N ASN A 124 38.64 22.52 -4.39
CA ASN A 124 39.41 23.05 -5.52
C ASN A 124 39.62 21.91 -6.51
N ASN A 125 39.63 22.24 -7.80
CA ASN A 125 39.86 21.24 -8.84
C ASN A 125 41.30 20.77 -8.73
N LYS A 126 41.50 19.52 -8.28
CA LYS A 126 42.83 18.89 -8.31
C LYS A 126 43.10 18.61 -9.79
N MET A 127 43.97 19.39 -10.44
CA MET A 127 44.49 19.02 -11.75
C MET A 127 44.98 17.57 -11.67
N LEU A 128 44.48 16.72 -12.57
CA LEU A 128 44.97 15.35 -12.75
C LEU A 128 46.47 15.35 -13.07
#